data_AF-A0A8S0FTI8-F1
#
_entry.id   AF-A0A8S0FTI8-F1
#
_cell.length_a   1.000
_cell.length_b   1.000
_cell.length_c   1.000
_cell.angle_alpha   90.00
_cell.angle_beta   90.00
_cell.angle_gamma   90.00
#
_symmetry.space_group_name_H-M   'P 1'
#
loop_
_entity.id
_entity.type
_entity.pdbx_description
1 polymer ?
#
loop_
_entity_poly.entity_id
_entity_poly.type
_entity_poly.pdbx_seq_one_letter_code
_entity_poly.pdbx_strand_id
1 'polypeptide(L)'
;MQAMRLCRLKDIDAACKIARDQQIPLLISGGIGHSTTFLYSAIAQHPHYNTIRTTGRAEATILADIAHQFWHIPHEKIWIEDQSTNCGENARFSIALLNQAVERVHTAIVVQDPTMQRRTMATFRRITGDNPDAPRWLSYPGFVPQLGNNAESVIFVNPLQGLWPVERYLSLLTGVAAAFTR
;
A
#
# COMPACT_ATOMS: atom_id res chain seq x y z
N MET A 1 -12.01 -11.28 -7.91
CA MET A 1 -11.19 -10.75 -6.80
C MET A 1 -10.30 -9.66 -7.36
N GLN A 2 -9.99 -8.62 -6.59
CA GLN A 2 -9.04 -7.57 -6.99
C GLN A 2 -8.01 -7.32 -5.91
N ALA A 3 -6.79 -6.94 -6.28
CA ALA A 3 -5.79 -6.47 -5.34
C ALA A 3 -5.82 -4.94 -5.33
N MET A 4 -5.85 -4.37 -4.14
CA MET A 4 -5.89 -2.93 -3.92
C MET A 4 -4.79 -2.53 -2.96
N ARG A 5 -4.00 -1.54 -3.34
CA ARG A 5 -2.86 -1.09 -2.57
C ARG A 5 -2.95 0.39 -2.24
N LEU A 6 -2.59 0.74 -1.00
CA LEU A 6 -2.89 2.05 -0.43
C LEU A 6 -1.70 2.81 0.19
N CYS A 7 -0.44 2.39 0.04
CA CYS A 7 0.81 3.21 0.09
C CYS A 7 2.08 2.31 0.27
N ARG A 8 3.27 2.94 0.15
CA ARG A 8 4.70 2.57 0.40
C ARG A 8 5.40 1.45 -0.36
N LEU A 9 6.61 1.75 -0.86
CA LEU A 9 7.40 0.95 -1.80
C LEU A 9 7.40 -0.56 -1.55
N LYS A 10 7.65 -1.04 -0.33
CA LYS A 10 7.78 -2.49 -0.04
C LYS A 10 6.48 -3.27 -0.24
N ASP A 11 5.37 -2.58 -0.04
CA ASP A 11 4.05 -3.15 -0.20
C ASP A 11 3.70 -3.30 -1.70
N ILE A 12 4.44 -2.65 -2.62
CA ILE A 12 4.19 -2.78 -4.07
C ILE A 12 4.50 -4.18 -4.53
N ASP A 13 5.57 -4.78 -4.03
CA ASP A 13 6.03 -6.08 -4.49
C ASP A 13 5.04 -7.16 -4.07
N ALA A 14 4.53 -7.08 -2.84
CA ALA A 14 3.45 -7.94 -2.34
C ALA A 14 2.16 -7.79 -3.18
N ALA A 15 1.73 -6.55 -3.44
CA ALA A 15 0.53 -6.30 -4.24
C ALA A 15 0.68 -6.74 -5.70
N CYS A 16 1.83 -6.45 -6.33
CA CYS A 16 2.12 -6.85 -7.70
C CYS A 16 2.23 -8.35 -7.83
N LYS A 17 2.88 -9.02 -6.89
CA LYS A 17 2.95 -10.48 -6.87
C LYS A 17 1.55 -11.10 -6.85
N ILE A 18 0.67 -10.63 -5.96
CA ILE A 18 -0.72 -11.10 -5.89
C ILE A 18 -1.44 -10.84 -7.21
N ALA A 19 -1.38 -9.61 -7.72
CA ALA A 19 -2.08 -9.22 -8.94
C ALA A 19 -1.62 -10.03 -10.16
N ARG A 20 -0.30 -10.21 -10.30
CA ARG A 20 0.31 -11.00 -11.38
C ARG A 20 -0.04 -12.48 -11.26
N ASP A 21 0.21 -13.08 -10.09
CA ASP A 21 0.08 -14.52 -9.90
C ASP A 21 -1.40 -14.97 -9.97
N GLN A 22 -2.34 -14.12 -9.53
CA GLN A 22 -3.79 -14.39 -9.64
C GLN A 22 -4.42 -13.79 -10.91
N GLN A 23 -3.65 -13.08 -11.73
CA GLN A 23 -4.09 -12.39 -12.94
C GLN A 23 -5.27 -11.42 -12.73
N ILE A 24 -5.36 -10.81 -11.55
CA ILE A 24 -6.42 -9.89 -11.16
C ILE A 24 -6.01 -8.41 -11.32
N PRO A 25 -6.97 -7.48 -11.48
CA PRO A 25 -6.68 -6.05 -11.48
C PRO A 25 -5.97 -5.58 -10.21
N LEU A 26 -5.06 -4.61 -10.40
CA LEU A 26 -4.33 -3.91 -9.36
C LEU A 26 -4.79 -2.45 -9.30
N LEU A 27 -5.50 -2.07 -8.25
CA LEU A 27 -5.79 -0.67 -7.94
C LEU A 27 -4.66 -0.11 -7.07
N ILE A 28 -4.05 0.99 -7.50
CA ILE A 28 -3.01 1.72 -6.77
C ILE A 28 -3.56 3.10 -6.40
N SER A 29 -3.65 3.39 -5.11
CA SER A 29 -4.15 4.65 -4.58
C SER A 29 -3.08 5.41 -3.81
N GLY A 30 -2.90 6.68 -4.17
CA GLY A 30 -1.93 7.60 -3.59
C GLY A 30 -1.63 8.80 -4.48
N GLY A 31 -2.05 9.99 -4.08
CA GLY A 31 -1.65 11.25 -4.69
C GLY A 31 -0.34 11.80 -4.11
N ILE A 32 -0.36 13.06 -3.69
CA ILE A 32 0.77 13.74 -3.03
C ILE A 32 0.40 14.04 -1.58
N GLY A 33 1.21 13.56 -0.64
CA GLY A 33 1.00 13.74 0.79
C GLY A 33 2.27 13.59 1.61
N HIS A 34 2.11 13.42 2.92
CA HIS A 34 3.20 13.38 3.89
C HIS A 34 4.23 12.26 3.66
N SER A 35 3.84 11.20 2.94
CA SER A 35 4.71 10.03 2.68
C SER A 35 5.45 10.10 1.34
N THR A 36 5.14 11.07 0.50
CA THR A 36 5.55 11.09 -0.91
C THR A 36 7.05 11.27 -1.06
N THR A 37 7.67 12.16 -0.26
CA THR A 37 9.12 12.35 -0.27
C THR A 37 9.88 11.11 0.20
N PHE A 38 9.33 10.35 1.15
CA PHE A 38 9.90 9.06 1.58
C PHE A 38 9.85 8.02 0.45
N LEU A 39 8.77 8.00 -0.34
CA LEU A 39 8.71 7.16 -1.54
C LEU A 39 9.80 7.56 -2.55
N TYR A 40 9.99 8.86 -2.80
CA TYR A 40 11.01 9.34 -3.73
C TYR A 40 12.42 8.88 -3.30
N SER A 41 12.76 9.07 -2.02
CA SER A 41 14.05 8.61 -1.47
C SER A 41 14.21 7.09 -1.57
N ALA A 42 13.15 6.33 -1.26
CA ALA A 42 13.19 4.88 -1.35
C ALA A 42 13.42 4.37 -2.78
N ILE A 43 12.78 4.99 -3.77
CA ILE A 43 12.98 4.67 -5.20
C ILE A 43 14.42 4.99 -5.62
N ALA A 44 14.91 6.18 -5.28
CA ALA A 44 16.26 6.61 -5.66
C ALA A 44 17.36 5.69 -5.09
N GLN A 45 17.14 5.10 -3.92
CA GLN A 45 18.06 4.17 -3.27
C GLN A 45 17.85 2.70 -3.70
N HIS A 46 16.78 2.39 -4.43
CA HIS A 46 16.46 1.02 -4.79
C HIS A 46 17.39 0.51 -5.89
N PRO A 47 17.97 -0.71 -5.79
CA PRO A 47 18.90 -1.23 -6.80
C PRO A 47 18.29 -1.36 -8.19
N HIS A 48 16.98 -1.63 -8.28
CA HIS A 48 16.29 -1.83 -9.55
C HIS A 48 15.36 -0.68 -9.94
N TYR A 49 14.74 0.01 -8.97
CA TYR A 49 13.67 0.98 -9.25
C TYR A 49 14.21 2.40 -9.41
N ASN A 50 15.51 2.63 -9.18
CA ASN A 50 16.15 3.95 -9.31
C ASN A 50 16.03 4.59 -10.70
N THR A 51 15.63 3.84 -11.72
CA THR A 51 15.38 4.33 -13.08
C THR A 51 14.01 5.02 -13.21
N ILE A 52 13.10 4.84 -12.25
CA ILE A 52 11.78 5.45 -12.26
C ILE A 52 11.88 6.91 -11.84
N ARG A 53 11.34 7.82 -12.66
CA ARG A 53 11.25 9.24 -12.34
C ARG A 53 10.32 9.48 -11.15
N THR A 54 10.71 10.32 -10.20
CA THR A 54 9.95 10.53 -8.95
C THR A 54 9.45 11.95 -8.76
N THR A 55 10.34 12.94 -8.77
CA THR A 55 10.04 14.33 -8.40
C THR A 55 8.81 14.90 -9.11
N GLY A 56 7.85 15.40 -8.31
CA GLY A 56 6.64 16.06 -8.79
C GLY A 56 5.52 15.11 -9.24
N ARG A 57 5.68 13.80 -9.08
CA ARG A 57 4.68 12.80 -9.48
C ARG A 57 3.93 12.24 -8.28
N ALA A 58 2.65 11.95 -8.47
CA ALA A 58 1.86 11.25 -7.47
C ALA A 58 2.42 9.84 -7.16
N GLU A 59 2.19 9.38 -5.93
CA GLU A 59 2.67 8.08 -5.47
C GLU A 59 2.14 6.95 -6.37
N ALA A 60 0.86 6.98 -6.74
CA ALA A 60 0.22 5.94 -7.54
C ALA A 60 0.83 5.84 -8.95
N THR A 61 1.18 6.97 -9.58
CA THR A 61 1.82 6.97 -10.90
C THR A 61 3.21 6.35 -10.85
N ILE A 62 4.01 6.66 -9.83
CA ILE A 62 5.34 6.06 -9.64
C ILE A 62 5.21 4.55 -9.40
N LEU A 63 4.25 4.15 -8.57
CA LEU A 63 4.03 2.75 -8.22
C LEU A 63 3.42 1.95 -9.39
N ALA A 64 2.66 2.59 -10.28
CA ALA A 64 2.18 1.98 -11.53
C ALA A 64 3.33 1.69 -12.50
N ASP A 65 4.35 2.57 -12.58
CA ASP A 65 5.56 2.29 -13.36
C ASP A 65 6.27 1.04 -12.85
N ILE A 66 6.34 0.85 -11.52
CA ILE A 66 6.92 -0.39 -10.94
C ILE A 66 6.11 -1.61 -11.37
N ALA A 67 4.79 -1.55 -11.19
CA ALA A 67 3.88 -2.64 -11.52
C ALA A 67 3.97 -3.05 -13.00
N HIS A 68 4.09 -2.07 -13.90
CA HIS A 68 4.19 -2.32 -15.33
C HIS A 68 5.60 -2.74 -15.75
N GLN A 69 6.62 -1.93 -15.45
CA GLN A 69 7.97 -2.09 -16.01
C GLN A 69 8.73 -3.26 -15.39
N PHE A 70 8.51 -3.56 -14.10
CA PHE A 70 9.28 -4.57 -13.37
C PHE A 70 8.48 -5.82 -13.04
N TRP A 71 7.16 -5.69 -12.87
CA TRP A 71 6.27 -6.82 -12.59
C TRP A 71 5.49 -7.29 -13.81
N HIS A 72 5.62 -6.60 -14.96
CA HIS A 72 4.99 -6.93 -16.23
C HIS A 72 3.47 -7.04 -16.15
N ILE A 73 2.84 -6.26 -15.26
CA ILE A 73 1.39 -6.16 -15.20
C ILE A 73 0.92 -5.28 -16.37
N PRO A 74 -0.01 -5.76 -17.23
CA PRO A 74 -0.51 -4.97 -18.34
C PRO A 74 -1.20 -3.67 -17.88
N HIS A 75 -1.08 -2.60 -18.66
CA HIS A 75 -1.65 -1.29 -18.32
C HIS A 75 -3.16 -1.35 -18.08
N GLU A 76 -3.89 -2.15 -18.86
CA GLU A 76 -5.33 -2.34 -18.72
C GLU A 76 -5.75 -3.00 -17.40
N LYS A 77 -4.79 -3.64 -16.69
CA LYS A 77 -5.01 -4.24 -15.37
C LYS A 77 -4.58 -3.33 -14.22
N ILE A 78 -4.02 -2.15 -14.48
CA ILE A 78 -3.57 -1.21 -13.46
C ILE A 78 -4.55 -0.04 -13.39
N TRP A 79 -5.25 0.09 -12.27
CA TRP A 79 -6.15 1.20 -12.01
C TRP A 79 -5.45 2.19 -11.11
N ILE A 80 -5.36 3.45 -11.55
CA ILE A 80 -4.59 4.49 -10.87
C ILE A 80 -5.55 5.49 -10.24
N GLU A 81 -5.41 5.69 -8.93
CA GLU A 81 -6.03 6.79 -8.19
C GLU A 81 -4.91 7.66 -7.60
N ASP A 82 -4.71 8.84 -8.18
CA ASP A 82 -3.54 9.70 -7.95
C ASP A 82 -3.88 11.07 -7.32
N GLN A 83 -5.09 11.21 -6.74
CA GLN A 83 -5.58 12.47 -6.19
C GLN A 83 -5.60 12.49 -4.65
N SER A 84 -5.53 11.33 -3.99
CA SER A 84 -5.61 11.25 -2.54
C SER A 84 -4.40 11.88 -1.83
N THR A 85 -4.63 12.60 -0.73
CA THR A 85 -3.55 13.25 0.05
C THR A 85 -3.29 12.58 1.40
N ASN A 86 -4.16 11.65 1.81
CA ASN A 86 -4.09 10.97 3.10
C ASN A 86 -4.80 9.61 3.07
N CYS A 87 -4.54 8.77 4.09
CA CYS A 87 -5.08 7.40 4.17
C CYS A 87 -6.62 7.33 4.13
N GLY A 88 -7.34 8.35 4.62
CA GLY A 88 -8.80 8.40 4.57
C GLY A 88 -9.31 8.60 3.14
N GLU A 89 -8.69 9.52 2.42
CA GLU A 89 -8.96 9.75 1.00
C GLU A 89 -8.57 8.56 0.14
N ASN A 90 -7.43 7.93 0.43
CA ASN A 90 -7.01 6.71 -0.26
C ASN A 90 -8.15 5.67 -0.26
N ALA A 91 -8.78 5.45 0.91
CA ALA A 91 -9.89 4.52 1.02
C ALA A 91 -11.16 5.00 0.28
N ARG A 92 -11.53 6.27 0.47
CA ARG A 92 -12.73 6.86 -0.16
C ARG A 92 -12.66 6.85 -1.68
N PHE A 93 -11.53 7.30 -2.25
CA PHE A 93 -11.35 7.38 -3.69
C PHE A 93 -11.18 6.01 -4.32
N SER A 94 -10.51 5.08 -3.64
CA SER A 94 -10.47 3.69 -4.10
C SER A 94 -11.88 3.08 -4.20
N ILE A 95 -12.73 3.28 -3.19
CA ILE A 95 -14.13 2.80 -3.24
C ILE A 95 -14.90 3.46 -4.38
N ALA A 96 -14.73 4.78 -4.57
CA ALA A 96 -15.37 5.49 -5.67
C ALA A 96 -14.95 4.93 -7.04
N LEU A 97 -13.68 4.61 -7.22
CA LEU A 97 -13.16 4.00 -8.46
C LEU A 97 -13.67 2.57 -8.66
N LEU A 98 -13.73 1.77 -7.59
CA LEU A 98 -14.31 0.41 -7.63
C LEU A 98 -15.80 0.43 -8.02
N ASN A 99 -16.55 1.44 -7.59
CA ASN A 99 -17.96 1.60 -7.95
C ASN A 99 -18.18 2.04 -9.40
N GLN A 100 -17.15 2.53 -10.09
CA GLN A 100 -17.20 2.87 -11.52
C GLN A 100 -16.80 1.71 -12.43
N ALA A 101 -16.34 0.59 -11.85
CA ALA A 101 -15.95 -0.58 -12.62
C ALA A 101 -17.15 -1.18 -13.36
N VAL A 102 -16.93 -1.55 -14.63
CA VAL A 102 -17.94 -2.24 -15.47
C VAL A 102 -18.35 -3.56 -14.83
N GLU A 103 -17.38 -4.30 -14.29
CA GLU A 103 -17.61 -5.52 -13.54
C GLU A 103 -17.55 -5.25 -12.04
N ARG A 104 -18.53 -5.78 -11.33
CA ARG A 104 -18.64 -5.58 -9.89
C ARG A 104 -17.57 -6.34 -9.12
N VAL A 105 -16.93 -5.63 -8.20
CA VAL A 105 -15.85 -6.16 -7.37
C VAL A 105 -16.41 -6.71 -6.06
N HIS A 106 -16.54 -8.04 -5.97
CA HIS A 106 -17.08 -8.69 -4.76
C HIS A 106 -16.06 -8.85 -3.63
N THR A 107 -14.76 -8.81 -3.92
CA THR A 107 -13.71 -9.03 -2.92
C THR A 107 -12.44 -8.31 -3.36
N ALA A 108 -11.86 -7.56 -2.42
CA ALA A 108 -10.65 -6.80 -2.63
C ALA A 108 -9.63 -7.08 -1.51
N ILE A 109 -8.37 -7.31 -1.91
CA ILE A 109 -7.25 -7.51 -0.99
C ILE A 109 -6.59 -6.16 -0.77
N VAL A 110 -6.62 -5.67 0.46
CA VAL A 110 -5.98 -4.42 0.88
C VAL A 110 -4.55 -4.69 1.29
N VAL A 111 -3.61 -4.09 0.58
CA VAL A 111 -2.17 -4.14 0.84
C VAL A 111 -1.69 -2.75 1.27
N GLN A 112 -1.10 -2.68 2.46
CA GLN A 112 -0.64 -1.44 3.09
C GLN A 112 0.54 -1.73 4.03
N ASP A 113 1.30 -0.67 4.35
CA ASP A 113 2.32 -0.68 5.39
C ASP A 113 1.80 -1.43 6.63
N PRO A 114 2.51 -2.47 7.14
CA PRO A 114 2.07 -3.27 8.27
C PRO A 114 1.65 -2.46 9.51
N THR A 115 2.30 -1.32 9.77
CA THR A 115 1.95 -0.46 10.91
C THR A 115 0.60 0.24 10.72
N MET A 116 0.20 0.49 9.47
CA MET A 116 -1.03 1.20 9.09
C MET A 116 -2.17 0.26 8.67
N GLN A 117 -1.86 -1.01 8.37
CA GLN A 117 -2.80 -2.00 7.81
C GLN A 117 -4.11 -2.08 8.59
N ARG A 118 -4.05 -2.22 9.92
CA ARG A 118 -5.26 -2.32 10.76
C ARG A 118 -6.14 -1.07 10.63
N ARG A 119 -5.52 0.12 10.55
CA ARG A 119 -6.24 1.40 10.51
C ARG A 119 -6.93 1.54 9.16
N THR A 120 -6.20 1.26 8.09
CA THR A 120 -6.72 1.25 6.74
C THR A 120 -7.90 0.29 6.61
N MET A 121 -7.80 -0.94 7.11
CA MET A 121 -8.92 -1.90 7.10
C MET A 121 -10.16 -1.39 7.85
N ALA A 122 -9.97 -0.75 9.01
CA ALA A 122 -11.07 -0.15 9.76
C ALA A 122 -11.71 1.02 8.99
N THR A 123 -10.91 1.83 8.30
CA THR A 123 -11.39 2.92 7.44
C THR A 123 -12.24 2.39 6.29
N PHE A 124 -11.79 1.34 5.58
CA PHE A 124 -12.58 0.70 4.52
C PHE A 124 -13.94 0.23 5.04
N ARG A 125 -13.93 -0.53 6.13
CA ARG A 125 -15.17 -1.03 6.75
C ARG A 125 -16.09 0.09 7.22
N ARG A 126 -15.54 1.17 7.78
CA ARG A 126 -16.33 2.33 8.21
C ARG A 126 -16.99 3.05 7.02
N ILE A 127 -16.26 3.23 5.91
CA ILE A 127 -16.78 3.92 4.73
C ILE A 127 -17.83 3.05 4.03
N THR A 128 -17.60 1.74 3.92
CA THR A 128 -18.58 0.85 3.30
C THR A 128 -19.76 0.50 4.20
N GLY A 129 -19.59 0.55 5.53
CA GLY A 129 -20.63 0.20 6.49
C GLY A 129 -21.25 -1.17 6.20
N ASP A 130 -22.58 -1.23 6.33
CA ASP A 130 -23.41 -2.40 6.01
C ASP A 130 -23.88 -2.43 4.55
N ASN A 131 -23.23 -1.68 3.64
CA ASN A 131 -23.60 -1.69 2.23
C ASN A 131 -23.46 -3.13 1.69
N PRO A 132 -24.57 -3.80 1.32
CA PRO A 132 -24.53 -5.18 0.81
C PRO A 132 -23.79 -5.26 -0.52
N ASP A 133 -23.60 -4.12 -1.19
CA ASP A 133 -22.89 -4.00 -2.44
C ASP A 133 -21.39 -3.76 -2.31
N ALA A 134 -20.92 -3.52 -1.10
CA ALA A 134 -19.51 -3.30 -0.85
C ALA A 134 -18.68 -4.58 -1.06
N PRO A 135 -17.45 -4.46 -1.59
CA PRO A 135 -16.52 -5.58 -1.65
C PRO A 135 -16.22 -6.12 -0.24
N ARG A 136 -16.06 -7.44 -0.13
CA ARG A 136 -15.40 -8.04 1.03
C ARG A 136 -13.93 -7.61 1.07
N TRP A 137 -13.53 -6.93 2.13
CA TRP A 137 -12.15 -6.48 2.34
C TRP A 137 -11.30 -7.56 3.02
N LEU A 138 -10.27 -8.06 2.32
CA LEU A 138 -9.24 -8.95 2.86
C LEU A 138 -7.99 -8.14 3.20
N SER A 139 -7.30 -8.49 4.29
CA SER A 139 -6.10 -7.77 4.76
C SER A 139 -4.84 -8.55 4.41
N TYR A 140 -3.87 -7.92 3.75
CA TYR A 140 -2.58 -8.54 3.45
C TYR A 140 -1.43 -7.52 3.49
N PRO A 141 -0.73 -7.34 4.62
CA PRO A 141 0.38 -6.39 4.73
C PRO A 141 1.71 -6.88 4.13
N GLY A 142 1.73 -8.03 3.44
CA GLY A 142 2.96 -8.65 2.90
C GLY A 142 3.78 -9.43 3.92
N PHE A 143 3.95 -8.91 5.13
CA PHE A 143 4.65 -9.59 6.23
C PHE A 143 4.20 -9.06 7.60
N VAL A 144 4.60 -9.76 8.66
CA VAL A 144 4.43 -9.32 10.05
C VAL A 144 5.79 -8.87 10.58
N PRO A 145 6.00 -7.58 10.87
CA PRO A 145 7.27 -7.10 11.40
C PRO A 145 7.53 -7.69 12.79
N GLN A 146 8.74 -8.21 13.00
CA GLN A 146 9.18 -8.80 14.26
C GLN A 146 10.54 -8.21 14.64
N LEU A 147 10.63 -7.72 15.87
CA LEU A 147 11.88 -7.25 16.46
C LEU A 147 12.46 -8.35 17.35
N GLY A 148 13.79 -8.42 17.38
CA GLY A 148 14.55 -9.30 18.24
C GLY A 148 15.80 -8.58 18.75
N ASN A 149 16.35 -9.07 19.84
CA ASN A 149 17.61 -8.57 20.37
C ASN A 149 18.79 -9.25 19.66
N ASN A 150 19.81 -8.47 19.31
CA ASN A 150 21.16 -8.97 19.09
C ASN A 150 22.05 -8.57 20.29
N ALA A 151 23.35 -8.90 20.25
CA ALA A 151 24.30 -8.64 21.33
C ALA A 151 24.32 -7.18 21.85
N GLU A 152 24.02 -6.18 21.02
CA GLU A 152 24.13 -4.75 21.36
C GLU A 152 22.93 -3.89 20.93
N SER A 153 21.98 -4.42 20.15
CA SER A 153 20.88 -3.62 19.62
C SER A 153 19.60 -4.42 19.36
N VAL A 154 18.51 -3.70 19.14
CA VAL A 154 17.24 -4.26 18.64
C VAL A 154 17.27 -4.22 17.11
N ILE A 155 16.95 -5.33 16.47
CA ILE A 155 16.94 -5.47 15.00
C ILE A 155 15.63 -6.12 14.53
N PHE A 156 15.32 -5.96 13.24
CA PHE A 156 14.30 -6.78 12.61
C PHE A 156 14.79 -8.21 12.42
N VAL A 157 14.00 -9.18 12.85
CA VAL A 157 14.26 -10.62 12.63
C VAL A 157 13.87 -11.04 11.20
N ASN A 158 12.98 -10.26 10.56
CA ASN A 158 12.56 -10.54 9.20
C ASN A 158 13.75 -10.42 8.22
N PRO A 159 13.99 -11.43 7.35
CA PRO A 159 15.08 -11.41 6.37
C PRO A 159 14.71 -10.55 5.15
N LEU A 160 14.21 -9.34 5.38
CA LEU A 160 13.75 -8.42 4.35
C LEU A 160 14.65 -7.18 4.32
N GLN A 161 15.00 -6.75 3.11
CA GLN A 161 15.76 -5.51 2.92
C GLN A 161 14.86 -4.28 2.92
N GLY A 162 15.50 -3.13 3.13
CA GLY A 162 14.84 -1.83 3.05
C GLY A 162 13.88 -1.53 4.20
N LEU A 163 13.77 -2.37 5.24
CA LEU A 163 12.95 -2.14 6.45
C LEU A 163 13.18 -0.75 7.06
N TRP A 164 12.21 -0.23 7.82
CA TRP A 164 12.39 1.05 8.49
C TRP A 164 13.56 0.97 9.46
N PRO A 165 14.26 2.07 9.76
CA PRO A 165 15.01 2.17 11.02
C PRO A 165 14.08 1.81 12.19
N VAL A 166 14.62 1.12 13.21
CA VAL A 166 13.82 0.60 14.33
C VAL A 166 13.08 1.73 15.04
N GLU A 167 13.73 2.88 15.23
CA GLU A 167 13.16 4.09 15.84
C GLU A 167 11.96 4.60 15.03
N ARG A 168 12.06 4.59 13.70
CA ARG A 168 10.97 5.00 12.81
C ARG A 168 9.81 4.03 12.89
N TYR A 169 10.07 2.73 12.94
CA TYR A 169 9.03 1.72 13.10
C TYR A 169 8.29 1.87 14.45
N LEU A 170 9.01 2.04 15.56
CA LEU A 170 8.41 2.25 16.88
C LEU A 170 7.60 3.55 16.93
N SER A 171 8.08 4.62 16.30
CA SER A 171 7.34 5.89 16.16
C SER A 171 6.03 5.71 15.39
N LEU A 172 6.03 4.94 14.29
CA LEU A 172 4.81 4.63 13.53
C LEU A 172 3.83 3.78 14.35
N LEU A 173 4.33 2.73 15.02
CA LEU A 173 3.51 1.82 15.80
C LEU A 173 2.82 2.53 16.99
N THR A 174 3.56 3.36 17.72
CA THR A 174 3.01 4.15 18.84
C THR A 174 2.04 5.23 18.37
N GLY A 175 2.36 5.94 17.28
CA GLY A 175 1.48 6.95 16.69
C GLY A 175 0.15 6.36 16.19
N VAL A 176 0.17 5.15 15.62
CA VAL A 176 -1.05 4.46 15.18
C VAL A 176 -1.86 3.95 16.37
N ALA A 177 -1.22 3.38 17.39
CA ALA A 177 -1.92 2.91 18.59
C ALA A 177 -2.75 4.02 19.25
N ALA A 178 -2.19 5.23 19.37
CA ALA A 178 -2.89 6.39 19.91
C ALA A 178 -4.12 6.83 19.08
N ALA A 179 -4.16 6.52 17.78
CA ALA A 179 -5.28 6.82 16.90
C ALA A 179 -6.44 5.82 17.02
N PHE A 180 -6.24 4.67 17.67
CA PHE A 180 -7.28 3.66 17.91
C PHE A 180 -7.96 3.78 19.28
N THR A 181 -7.35 4.50 20.21
CA THR A 181 -7.88 4.74 21.55
C THR A 181 -8.73 6.01 21.63
N ARG A 182 -8.94 6.70 20.50
CA ARG A 182 -9.79 7.88 20.34
C ARG A 182 -10.96 7.52 19.42
#